data_AF-A0A3N6A3R9-F1
#
_entry.id   AF-A0A3N6A3R9-F1
#
_cell.length_a   1.000
_cell.length_b   1.000
_cell.length_c   1.000
_cell.angle_alpha   90.00
_cell.angle_beta   90.00
_cell.angle_gamma   90.00
#
_symmetry.space_group_name_H-M   'P 1'
#
loop_
_entity.id
_entity.type
_entity.pdbx_description
1 polymer ?
#
loop_
_entity_poly.entity_id
_entity_poly.type
_entity_poly.pdbx_seq_one_letter_code
_entity_poly.pdbx_strand_id
1 'polypeptide(L)'
;MRILILGLDMGDGRLIRHWSSRGRLPNFAKLIKAGLWAELETPTRVLHTSGWPTFATGASPGAHGVYYPYQPKPGQQTAVHIEPDQYGVPTLWKVAADQGARCVVYDIPETFPDSAFNGRAIYDWGTWAWYGTPASQPAGVILDLKKKFGPYPLGMEAKRLGLRIPETEDLERRLIES
;
A
#
# COMPACT_ATOMS: atom_id res chain seq x y z
N MET A 1 -21.10 -11.83 2.97
CA MET A 1 -20.01 -12.04 1.98
C MET A 1 -18.69 -11.56 2.59
N ARG A 2 -17.54 -12.15 2.23
CA ARG A 2 -16.20 -11.69 2.64
C ARG A 2 -15.42 -11.38 1.37
N ILE A 3 -14.68 -10.26 1.36
CA ILE A 3 -13.87 -9.81 0.23
C ILE A 3 -12.42 -9.73 0.72
N LEU A 4 -11.49 -10.24 -0.08
CA LEU A 4 -10.06 -10.06 0.09
C LEU A 4 -9.53 -9.35 -1.15
N ILE A 5 -8.82 -8.25 -0.95
CA ILE A 5 -8.12 -7.53 -2.01
C ILE A 5 -6.63 -7.62 -1.70
N LEU A 6 -5.84 -8.07 -2.68
CA LEU A 6 -4.40 -8.16 -2.58
C LEU A 6 -3.78 -7.25 -3.62
N GLY A 7 -2.94 -6.32 -3.17
CA GLY A 7 -2.13 -5.46 -4.02
C GLY A 7 -0.70 -6.00 -4.11
N LEU A 8 -0.16 -6.07 -5.32
CA LEU A 8 1.24 -6.43 -5.55
C LEU A 8 1.95 -5.19 -6.07
N ASP A 9 2.70 -4.50 -5.20
CA ASP A 9 3.48 -3.34 -5.63
C ASP A 9 4.58 -3.79 -6.59
N MET A 10 4.74 -3.07 -7.70
CA MET A 10 5.54 -3.46 -8.87
C MET A 10 5.21 -4.86 -9.45
N GLY A 11 4.04 -5.43 -9.13
CA GLY A 11 3.59 -6.72 -9.64
C GLY A 11 3.09 -6.65 -11.08
N ASP A 12 3.99 -6.79 -12.06
CA ASP A 12 3.62 -6.77 -13.48
C ASP A 12 2.68 -7.93 -13.85
N GLY A 13 1.44 -7.59 -14.21
CA GLY A 13 0.42 -8.57 -14.57
C GLY A 13 0.77 -9.42 -15.79
N ARG A 14 1.51 -8.88 -16.76
CA ARG A 14 1.92 -9.63 -17.96
C ARG A 14 2.96 -10.69 -17.59
N LEU A 15 3.91 -10.35 -16.71
CA LEU A 15 4.86 -11.32 -16.17
C LEU A 15 4.17 -12.40 -15.33
N ILE A 16 3.23 -12.01 -14.45
CA ILE A 16 2.43 -12.96 -13.67
C ILE A 16 1.69 -13.93 -14.61
N ARG A 17 1.04 -13.42 -15.65
CA ARG A 17 0.33 -14.25 -16.64
C ARG A 17 1.29 -15.15 -17.43
N HIS A 18 2.43 -14.62 -17.86
CA HIS A 18 3.46 -15.37 -18.58
C HIS A 18 4.00 -16.55 -17.78
N TRP A 19 4.35 -16.35 -16.51
CA TRP A 19 4.86 -17.42 -15.66
C TRP A 19 3.77 -18.38 -15.19
N SER A 20 2.53 -17.90 -15.04
CA SER A 20 1.37 -18.75 -14.77
C SER A 20 1.12 -19.75 -15.90
N SER A 21 1.18 -19.32 -17.17
CA SER A 21 0.97 -20.22 -18.32
C SER A 21 2.08 -21.26 -18.50
N ARG A 22 3.27 -21.00 -17.94
CA ARG A 22 4.40 -21.93 -17.89
C ARG A 22 4.44 -22.80 -16.63
N GLY A 23 3.38 -22.78 -15.81
CA GLY A 23 3.29 -23.61 -14.60
C GLY A 23 4.18 -23.17 -13.44
N ARG A 24 4.82 -22.00 -13.52
CA ARG A 24 5.72 -21.48 -12.46
C ARG A 24 4.96 -20.79 -11.33
N LEU A 25 3.76 -20.29 -11.60
CA LEU A 25 2.89 -19.64 -10.61
C LEU A 25 1.55 -20.40 -10.50
N PRO A 26 1.52 -21.60 -9.89
CA PRO A 26 0.36 -22.48 -9.93
C PRO A 26 -0.89 -21.92 -9.25
N ASN A 27 -0.73 -21.10 -8.20
CA ASN A 27 -1.86 -20.48 -7.51
C ASN A 27 -2.47 -19.34 -8.33
N PHE A 28 -1.65 -18.49 -8.96
CA PHE A 28 -2.14 -17.47 -9.90
C PHE A 28 -2.80 -18.12 -11.11
N ALA A 29 -2.23 -19.18 -11.67
CA ALA A 29 -2.84 -19.92 -12.78
C ALA A 29 -4.27 -20.42 -12.43
N LYS A 30 -4.46 -20.96 -11.22
CA LYS A 30 -5.78 -21.37 -10.72
C LYS A 30 -6.75 -20.19 -10.60
N LEU A 31 -6.31 -19.08 -10.00
CA LEU A 31 -7.14 -17.87 -9.85
C LEU A 31 -7.56 -17.28 -11.19
N ILE A 32 -6.63 -17.16 -12.14
CA ILE A 32 -6.88 -16.67 -13.51
C ILE A 32 -7.90 -17.57 -14.22
N LYS A 33 -7.76 -18.90 -14.10
CA LYS A 33 -8.67 -19.86 -14.74
C LYS A 33 -10.08 -19.84 -14.13
N ALA A 34 -10.18 -19.66 -12.81
CA ALA A 34 -11.44 -19.72 -12.08
C ALA A 34 -12.21 -18.39 -12.03
N GLY A 35 -11.55 -17.28 -12.38
CA GLY A 35 -12.11 -15.93 -12.28
C GLY A 35 -11.97 -15.13 -13.57
N LEU A 36 -11.98 -13.80 -13.43
CA LEU A 36 -11.78 -12.85 -14.52
C LEU A 36 -10.37 -12.26 -14.44
N TRP A 37 -9.72 -12.15 -15.59
CA TRP A 37 -8.46 -11.42 -15.75
C TRP A 37 -8.64 -10.29 -16.77
N ALA A 38 -8.27 -9.07 -16.38
CA ALA A 38 -8.33 -7.89 -17.24
C ALA A 38 -7.08 -7.04 -17.07
N GLU A 39 -6.63 -6.39 -18.15
CA GLU A 39 -5.65 -5.31 -18.04
C GLU A 39 -6.40 -4.03 -17.61
N LEU A 40 -5.82 -3.30 -16.66
CA LEU A 40 -6.38 -2.03 -16.16
C LEU A 40 -5.50 -0.87 -16.59
N GLU A 41 -6.11 0.27 -16.87
CA GLU A 41 -5.39 1.52 -17.01
C GLU A 41 -4.98 2.06 -15.64
N THR A 42 -3.87 2.80 -15.62
CA THR A 42 -3.29 3.31 -14.38
C THR A 42 -2.67 4.69 -14.59
N PRO A 43 -2.79 5.62 -13.63
CA PRO A 43 -2.10 6.91 -13.69
C PRO A 43 -0.58 6.77 -13.55
N THR A 44 -0.09 5.59 -13.11
CA THR A 44 1.32 5.37 -12.76
C THR A 44 2.29 5.51 -13.94
N ARG A 45 1.79 5.53 -15.18
CA ARG A 45 2.61 5.85 -16.37
C ARG A 45 3.21 7.26 -16.30
N VAL A 46 2.49 8.20 -15.69
CA VAL A 46 2.91 9.61 -15.58
C VAL A 46 3.16 9.98 -14.12
N LEU A 47 2.32 9.48 -13.21
CA LEU A 47 2.33 9.81 -11.78
C LEU A 47 2.40 8.51 -10.97
N HIS A 48 3.60 7.96 -10.81
CA HIS A 48 3.83 6.64 -10.18
C HIS A 48 3.25 6.53 -8.76
N THR A 49 3.35 7.60 -7.98
CA THR A 49 2.85 7.71 -6.59
C THR A 49 1.32 7.80 -6.51
N SER A 50 0.66 8.35 -7.53
CA SER A 50 -0.80 8.45 -7.53
C SER A 50 -1.53 7.11 -7.64
N GLY A 51 -0.85 6.02 -7.98
CA GLY A 51 -1.47 4.70 -8.19
C GLY A 51 -2.27 4.21 -6.98
N TRP A 52 -1.63 4.19 -5.80
CA TRP A 52 -2.26 3.69 -4.58
C TRP A 52 -3.35 4.62 -4.01
N PRO A 53 -3.18 5.96 -3.98
CA PRO A 53 -4.27 6.88 -3.66
C PRO A 53 -5.47 6.76 -4.60
N THR A 54 -5.24 6.60 -5.91
CA THR A 54 -6.31 6.35 -6.89
C THR A 54 -7.03 5.03 -6.60
N PHE A 55 -6.29 3.95 -6.31
CA PHE A 55 -6.89 2.67 -5.89
C PHE A 55 -7.70 2.82 -4.59
N ALA A 56 -7.13 3.49 -3.59
CA ALA A 56 -7.71 3.65 -2.27
C ALA A 56 -9.02 4.43 -2.31
N THR A 57 -9.12 5.45 -3.15
CA THR A 57 -10.26 6.40 -3.18
C THR A 57 -11.22 6.15 -4.33
N GLY A 58 -10.79 5.46 -5.39
CA GLY A 58 -11.51 5.38 -6.65
C GLY A 58 -11.56 6.70 -7.44
N ALA A 59 -10.81 7.72 -7.00
CA ALA A 59 -10.77 9.05 -7.60
C ALA A 59 -9.52 9.25 -8.45
N SER A 60 -9.55 10.19 -9.41
CA SER A 60 -8.38 10.52 -10.22
C SER A 60 -7.36 11.37 -9.44
N PRO A 61 -6.09 11.46 -9.89
CA PRO A 61 -5.09 12.33 -9.25
C PRO A 61 -5.53 13.79 -9.11
N GLY A 62 -6.30 14.30 -10.09
CA GLY A 62 -6.84 15.65 -10.05
C GLY A 62 -7.90 15.87 -8.96
N ALA A 63 -8.58 14.81 -8.52
CA ALA A 63 -9.59 14.86 -7.48
C ALA A 63 -8.99 14.64 -6.07
N HIS A 64 -8.11 13.64 -5.91
CA HIS A 64 -7.51 13.36 -4.61
C HIS A 64 -6.21 14.14 -4.31
N GLY A 65 -5.67 14.88 -5.29
CA GLY A 65 -4.57 15.83 -5.09
C GLY A 65 -3.21 15.24 -4.72
N VAL A 66 -3.00 13.93 -4.90
CA VAL A 66 -1.72 13.26 -4.63
C VAL A 66 -1.04 12.94 -5.95
N TYR A 67 -0.09 13.79 -6.35
CA TYR A 67 0.69 13.64 -7.59
C TYR A 67 2.10 13.09 -7.36
N TYR A 68 2.62 13.23 -6.13
CA TYR A 68 3.99 12.92 -5.67
C TYR A 68 4.03 12.92 -4.13
N PRO A 69 5.05 12.40 -3.43
CA PRO A 69 5.10 12.51 -1.97
C PRO A 69 5.22 13.95 -1.48
N TYR A 70 5.62 14.88 -2.36
CA TYR A 70 5.64 16.30 -2.11
C TYR A 70 4.68 17.02 -3.04
N GLN A 71 3.77 17.81 -2.46
CA GLN A 71 2.79 18.62 -3.17
C GLN A 71 3.18 20.09 -3.16
N PRO A 72 2.93 20.84 -4.25
CA PRO A 72 3.05 22.29 -4.22
C PRO A 72 2.04 22.87 -3.21
N LYS A 73 2.46 23.89 -2.45
CA LYS A 73 1.59 24.65 -1.55
C LYS A 73 1.26 26.01 -2.14
N PRO A 74 0.06 26.19 -2.75
CA PRO A 74 -0.33 27.46 -3.35
C PRO A 74 -0.22 28.61 -2.34
N GLY A 75 0.33 29.74 -2.79
CA GLY A 75 0.53 30.93 -1.96
C GLY A 75 1.76 30.91 -1.06
N GLN A 76 2.49 29.79 -0.93
CA GLN A 76 3.72 29.72 -0.13
C GLN A 76 4.98 29.47 -0.95
N GLN A 77 4.86 29.15 -2.24
CA GLN A 77 5.99 28.82 -3.14
C GLN A 77 6.91 27.72 -2.57
N THR A 78 6.36 26.83 -1.74
CA THR A 78 7.05 25.69 -1.14
C THR A 78 6.36 24.40 -1.53
N ALA A 79 7.04 23.28 -1.30
CA ALA A 79 6.43 21.96 -1.33
C ALA A 79 6.19 21.46 0.09
N VAL A 80 5.09 20.75 0.30
CA VAL A 80 4.76 20.05 1.55
C VAL A 80 4.67 18.57 1.30
N HIS A 81 5.10 17.78 2.28
CA HIS A 81 4.91 16.34 2.21
C HIS A 81 3.41 15.99 2.24
N ILE A 82 3.04 14.83 1.70
CA ILE A 82 1.70 14.28 1.82
C ILE A 82 1.40 13.99 3.31
N GLU A 83 0.24 14.44 3.79
CA GLU A 83 -0.20 14.31 5.19
C GLU A 83 -1.53 13.54 5.30
N PRO A 84 -1.91 13.07 6.49
CA PRO A 84 -3.25 12.54 6.74
C PRO A 84 -4.37 13.49 6.30
N ASP A 85 -5.52 12.93 5.90
CA ASP A 85 -6.70 13.64 5.37
C ASP A 85 -6.51 14.38 4.02
N GLN A 86 -5.33 14.29 3.39
CA GLN A 86 -5.04 15.05 2.17
C GLN A 86 -5.88 14.64 0.94
N TYR A 87 -6.43 13.43 0.91
CA TYR A 87 -7.21 12.98 -0.26
C TYR A 87 -8.42 13.86 -0.52
N GLY A 88 -9.01 14.50 0.49
CA GLY A 88 -10.27 15.26 0.35
C GLY A 88 -11.47 14.40 -0.09
N VAL A 89 -11.28 13.09 -0.25
CA VAL A 89 -12.27 12.08 -0.61
C VAL A 89 -12.04 10.84 0.25
N PRO A 90 -13.09 10.14 0.71
CA PRO A 90 -12.94 8.97 1.56
C PRO A 90 -12.40 7.78 0.79
N THR A 91 -11.62 6.94 1.46
CA THR A 91 -11.15 5.66 0.90
C THR A 91 -12.27 4.62 0.81
N LEU A 92 -12.10 3.60 -0.03
CA LEU A 92 -13.05 2.51 -0.23
C LEU A 92 -13.34 1.74 1.06
N TRP A 93 -12.33 1.56 1.94
CA TRP A 93 -12.52 0.89 3.22
C TRP A 93 -13.24 1.77 4.22
N LYS A 94 -13.02 3.09 4.20
CA LYS A 94 -13.81 4.03 5.00
C LYS A 94 -15.27 4.00 4.59
N VAL A 95 -15.55 4.11 3.29
CA VAL A 95 -16.92 4.03 2.75
C VAL A 95 -17.59 2.69 3.12
N ALA A 96 -16.87 1.57 3.01
CA ALA A 96 -17.41 0.27 3.38
C ALA A 96 -17.70 0.17 4.90
N ALA A 97 -16.78 0.66 5.74
CA ALA A 97 -16.95 0.66 7.20
C ALA A 97 -18.13 1.54 7.65
N ASP A 98 -18.32 2.70 7.01
CA ASP A 98 -19.46 3.59 7.27
C ASP A 98 -20.80 2.92 6.94
N GLN A 99 -20.80 1.94 6.02
CA GLN A 99 -21.96 1.10 5.70
C GLN A 99 -22.06 -0.16 6.57
N GLY A 100 -21.27 -0.26 7.65
CA GLY A 100 -21.31 -1.36 8.61
C GLY A 100 -20.44 -2.56 8.26
N ALA A 101 -19.58 -2.48 7.23
CA ALA A 101 -18.62 -3.55 6.94
C ALA A 101 -17.51 -3.60 8.00
N ARG A 102 -17.05 -4.81 8.32
CA ARG A 102 -15.84 -5.00 9.15
C ARG A 102 -14.62 -5.01 8.24
N CYS A 103 -13.80 -3.96 8.33
CA CYS A 103 -12.64 -3.76 7.47
C CYS A 103 -11.31 -3.98 8.22
N VAL A 104 -10.37 -4.64 7.53
CA VAL A 104 -8.97 -4.73 7.91
C VAL A 104 -8.14 -4.24 6.73
N VAL A 105 -7.27 -3.26 6.97
CA VAL A 105 -6.34 -2.67 5.99
C VAL A 105 -4.92 -2.94 6.48
N TYR A 106 -4.01 -3.30 5.59
CA TYR A 106 -2.64 -3.64 5.96
C TYR A 106 -1.68 -3.06 4.91
N ASP A 107 -0.92 -2.04 5.32
CA ASP A 107 0.21 -1.47 4.58
C ASP A 107 -0.07 -1.23 3.08
N ILE A 108 -1.21 -0.61 2.76
CA ILE A 108 -1.44 -0.09 1.42
C ILE A 108 -0.50 1.12 1.24
N PRO A 109 0.43 1.12 0.26
CA PRO A 109 1.41 2.20 0.15
C PRO A 109 0.75 3.56 -0.07
N GLU A 110 1.39 4.63 0.40
CA GLU A 110 0.92 6.00 0.20
C GLU A 110 -0.52 6.25 0.72
N THR A 111 -0.93 5.45 1.73
CA THR A 111 -2.21 5.59 2.43
C THR A 111 -2.04 6.08 3.85
N PHE A 112 -2.94 6.96 4.29
CA PHE A 112 -2.96 7.50 5.64
C PHE A 112 -4.23 7.08 6.40
N PRO A 113 -4.22 7.18 7.74
CA PRO A 113 -5.44 7.03 8.53
C PRO A 113 -6.54 7.98 8.06
N ASP A 114 -7.69 7.42 7.68
CA ASP A 114 -8.90 8.20 7.49
C ASP A 114 -9.46 8.67 8.84
N SER A 115 -9.81 9.95 8.93
CA SER A 115 -10.59 10.49 10.04
C SER A 115 -11.85 9.65 10.32
N ALA A 116 -12.03 9.24 11.57
CA ALA A 116 -13.16 8.43 12.04
C ALA A 116 -13.34 7.06 11.37
N PHE A 117 -12.28 6.44 10.84
CA PHE A 117 -12.36 5.05 10.35
C PHE A 117 -12.61 4.06 11.49
N ASN A 118 -13.78 3.43 11.47
CA ASN A 118 -14.19 2.39 12.41
C ASN A 118 -13.81 0.98 11.90
N GLY A 119 -12.52 0.78 11.68
CA GLY A 119 -11.94 -0.50 11.27
C GLY A 119 -10.57 -0.72 11.87
N ARG A 120 -9.89 -1.77 11.41
CA ARG A 120 -8.50 -2.02 11.78
C ARG A 120 -7.59 -1.69 10.63
N ALA A 121 -6.51 -0.96 10.87
CA ALA A 121 -5.54 -0.63 9.85
C ALA A 121 -4.11 -0.62 10.40
N ILE A 122 -3.16 -0.91 9.53
CA ILE A 122 -1.73 -0.75 9.77
C ILE A 122 -1.19 0.05 8.60
N TYR A 123 -0.38 1.05 8.92
CA TYR A 123 0.22 1.96 7.96
C TYR A 123 1.72 1.97 8.16
N ASP A 124 2.45 1.87 7.06
CA ASP A 124 3.90 1.95 6.99
C ASP A 124 4.67 1.09 8.01
N TRP A 125 4.13 -0.06 8.42
CA TRP A 125 4.89 -0.98 9.29
C TRP A 125 5.72 -1.96 8.48
N GLY A 126 5.10 -2.57 7.46
CA GLY A 126 5.68 -3.56 6.57
C GLY A 126 6.30 -3.00 5.29
N THR A 127 6.27 -1.68 5.08
CA THR A 127 6.75 -1.03 3.85
C THR A 127 8.24 -0.68 3.95
N TRP A 128 8.93 -0.76 2.80
CA TRP A 128 10.36 -0.44 2.71
C TRP A 128 10.63 1.08 2.64
N ALA A 129 9.66 1.86 2.16
CA ALA A 129 9.68 3.32 2.12
C ALA A 129 8.49 3.87 2.89
N TRP A 130 8.76 4.66 3.93
CA TRP A 130 7.69 5.23 4.77
C TRP A 130 7.26 6.59 4.23
N TYR A 131 5.95 6.77 4.11
CA TYR A 131 5.33 8.03 3.71
C TYR A 131 4.79 8.78 4.93
N GLY A 132 4.39 8.06 5.97
CA GLY A 132 4.09 8.61 7.29
C GLY A 132 4.99 8.03 8.37
N THR A 133 4.60 8.27 9.63
CA THR A 133 5.15 7.51 10.75
C THR A 133 4.40 6.18 10.86
N PRO A 134 5.09 5.03 11.02
CA PRO A 134 4.44 3.74 11.18
C PRO A 134 3.39 3.78 12.29
N ALA A 135 2.15 3.42 11.97
CA ALA A 135 1.01 3.59 12.85
C ALA A 135 -0.02 2.47 12.65
N SER A 136 -1.01 2.44 13.54
CA SER A 136 -2.16 1.56 13.38
C SER A 136 -3.42 2.22 13.91
N GLN A 137 -4.56 1.71 13.47
CA GLN A 137 -5.87 2.03 14.00
C GLN A 137 -6.54 0.72 14.44
N PRO A 138 -7.00 0.57 15.70
CA PRO A 138 -6.65 1.39 16.85
C PRO A 138 -5.13 1.41 17.13
N ALA A 139 -4.62 2.47 17.75
CA ALA A 139 -3.18 2.69 17.98
C ALA A 139 -2.43 1.54 18.69
N GLY A 140 -3.12 0.76 19.52
CA GLY A 140 -2.51 -0.38 20.24
C GLY A 140 -2.16 -1.58 19.35
N VAL A 141 -2.76 -1.71 18.17
CA VAL A 141 -2.60 -2.91 17.31
C VAL A 141 -1.14 -3.10 16.89
N ILE A 142 -0.43 -2.02 16.56
CA ILE A 142 0.99 -2.10 16.17
C ILE A 142 1.88 -2.56 17.34
N LEU A 143 1.52 -2.26 18.59
CA LEU A 143 2.26 -2.72 19.76
C LEU A 143 2.07 -4.23 19.97
N ASP A 144 0.83 -4.71 19.83
CA ASP A 144 0.52 -6.14 19.93
C ASP A 144 1.25 -6.95 18.86
N LEU A 145 1.34 -6.43 17.64
CA LEU A 145 2.09 -7.06 16.54
C LEU A 145 3.58 -7.09 16.82
N LYS A 146 4.17 -5.97 17.25
CA LYS A 146 5.58 -5.92 17.63
C LYS A 146 5.91 -6.85 18.79
N LYS A 147 5.00 -6.98 19.78
CA LYS A 147 5.16 -7.90 20.90
C LYS A 147 5.13 -9.37 20.46
N LYS A 148 4.27 -9.70 19.49
CA LYS A 148 4.04 -11.07 19.05
C LYS A 148 5.06 -11.55 18.00
N PHE A 149 5.41 -10.68 17.06
CA PHE A 149 6.21 -11.02 15.88
C PHE A 149 7.58 -10.33 15.86
N GLY A 150 7.86 -9.45 16.83
CA GLY A 150 9.09 -8.67 16.86
C GLY A 150 9.02 -7.39 16.02
N PRO A 151 10.13 -6.64 15.95
CA PRO A 151 10.23 -5.45 15.10
C PRO A 151 10.10 -5.80 13.62
N TYR A 152 9.88 -4.79 12.76
CA TYR A 152 9.86 -4.98 11.31
C TYR A 152 11.16 -5.67 10.83
N PRO A 153 11.07 -6.83 10.14
CA PRO A 153 12.21 -7.72 9.95
C PRO A 153 13.30 -7.12 9.08
N LEU A 154 13.03 -6.12 8.23
CA LEU A 154 14.10 -5.51 7.43
C LEU A 154 14.99 -4.59 8.27
N GLY A 155 14.48 -4.03 9.38
CA GLY A 155 15.21 -3.05 10.20
C GLY A 155 15.65 -1.80 9.43
N MET A 156 15.16 -1.63 8.20
CA MET A 156 15.61 -0.66 7.22
C MET A 156 14.40 0.10 6.68
N GLU A 157 14.58 1.41 6.54
CA GLU A 157 13.67 2.30 5.83
C GLU A 157 14.51 3.04 4.78
N ALA A 158 13.99 3.16 3.57
CA ALA A 158 14.72 3.64 2.40
C ALA A 158 15.39 5.02 2.60
N LYS A 159 14.71 5.94 3.28
CA LYS A 159 15.23 7.29 3.56
C LYS A 159 16.34 7.24 4.62
N ARG A 160 16.27 6.35 5.61
CA ARG A 160 17.34 6.12 6.61
C ARG A 160 18.63 5.54 6.00
N LEU A 161 18.55 4.85 4.87
CA LEU A 161 19.70 4.28 4.16
C LEU A 161 20.36 5.24 3.16
N GLY A 162 19.81 6.43 2.94
CA GLY A 162 20.29 7.33 1.90
C GLY A 162 20.17 6.73 0.49
N LEU A 163 19.08 6.00 0.22
CA LEU A 163 18.78 5.37 -1.09
C LEU A 163 19.77 4.27 -1.54
N ARG A 164 20.42 3.56 -0.63
CA ARG A 164 21.26 2.40 -0.98
C ARG A 164 20.41 1.15 -1.17
N ILE A 165 20.61 0.44 -2.27
CA ILE A 165 20.02 -0.89 -2.50
C ILE A 165 20.69 -1.86 -1.52
N PRO A 166 19.95 -2.56 -0.65
CA PRO A 166 20.53 -3.51 0.29
C PRO A 166 21.12 -4.73 -0.44
N GLU A 167 22.08 -5.40 0.19
CA GLU A 167 22.62 -6.65 -0.35
C GLU A 167 21.53 -7.72 -0.36
N THR A 168 21.17 -8.17 -1.57
CA THR A 168 20.03 -9.06 -1.83
C THR A 168 20.15 -10.42 -1.14
N GLU A 169 21.37 -10.92 -0.90
CA GLU A 169 21.62 -12.22 -0.26
C GLU A 169 21.26 -12.22 1.24
N ASP A 170 21.54 -11.13 1.98
CA ASP A 170 21.15 -11.01 3.40
C ASP A 170 19.63 -10.91 3.55
N LEU A 171 19.00 -10.15 2.65
CA LEU A 171 17.57 -9.95 2.62
C LEU A 171 16.81 -11.27 2.36
N GLU A 172 17.26 -12.04 1.37
CA GLU A 172 16.68 -13.34 1.03
C GLU A 172 16.75 -14.31 2.22
N ARG A 173 17.92 -14.43 2.86
CA ARG A 173 18.10 -15.27 4.05
C ARG A 173 17.13 -14.90 5.17
N ARG A 174 17.03 -13.62 5.51
CA ARG A 174 16.15 -13.14 6.60
C ARG A 174 14.67 -13.34 6.32
N LEU A 175 14.24 -13.28 5.06
CA LEU A 175 12.84 -13.52 4.67
C LEU A 175 12.46 -15.00 4.64
N ILE A 176 13.42 -15.90 4.38
CA ILE A 176 13.20 -17.34 4.36
C ILE A 176 13.23 -17.92 5.79
N GLU A 177 14.06 -17.37 6.66
CA GLU A 177 14.28 -17.87 8.02
C GLU A 177 13.35 -17.27 9.10
N SER A 178 12.55 -16.24 8.76
CA SER A 178 11.56 -15.60 9.67
C SER A 178 10.19 -16.27 9.63
#